data_AF-A0A5B6YRA7-F1
#
_entry.id   AF-A0A5B6YRA7-F1
#
_cell.length_a   1.000
_cell.length_b   1.000
_cell.length_c   1.000
_cell.angle_alpha   90.00
_cell.angle_beta   90.00
_cell.angle_gamma   90.00
#
_symmetry.space_group_name_H-M   'P 1'
#
loop_
_entity.id
_entity.type
_entity.pdbx_description
1 polymer ?
#
loop_
_entity_poly.entity_id
_entity_poly.type
_entity_poly.pdbx_seq_one_letter_code
_entity_poly.pdbx_strand_id
1 'polypeptide(L)'
;EKHAMVAAGALVRQNTRIPCGEVWEGNPAKFLRKLTEEEIAFISQSATNYSNLAQVHAAENAKSFDEIEFEKVLRKKFAHRDEEYDSMLGVVRETPPELILPDNILPDKAPKAS
;
A
#
# COMPACT_ATOMS: atom_id res chain seq x y z
N GLU A 1 6.47 23.75 7.38
CA GLU A 1 7.49 23.74 6.32
C GLU A 1 7.57 22.38 5.61
N LYS A 2 8.38 22.29 4.55
CA LYS A 2 8.67 21.02 3.85
C LYS A 2 9.36 20.02 4.78
N HIS A 3 9.10 18.73 4.59
CA HIS A 3 9.70 17.65 5.38
C HIS A 3 9.61 17.88 6.91
N ALA A 4 8.57 18.55 7.39
CA ALA A 4 8.30 18.67 8.81
C ALA A 4 7.39 17.50 9.23
N MET A 5 7.69 16.87 10.36
CA MET A 5 6.90 15.75 10.89
C MET A 5 6.34 16.10 12.26
N VAL A 6 5.04 15.87 12.42
CA VAL A 6 4.34 15.96 13.71
C VAL A 6 4.13 14.54 14.20
N ALA A 7 4.72 14.20 15.34
CA ALA A 7 4.62 12.86 15.90
C ALA A 7 3.21 12.55 16.39
N ALA A 8 2.90 11.26 16.55
CA ALA A 8 1.62 10.81 17.06
C ALA A 8 1.31 11.43 18.44
N GLY A 9 0.08 11.88 18.63
CA GLY A 9 -0.37 12.49 19.89
C GLY A 9 0.14 13.92 20.15
N ALA A 10 0.85 14.54 19.21
CA ALA A 10 1.32 15.90 19.37
C ALA A 10 0.21 16.95 19.12
N LEU A 11 0.18 18.02 19.93
CA LEU A 11 -0.75 19.15 19.77
C LEU A 11 -0.02 20.42 19.32
N VAL A 12 -0.17 20.76 18.04
CA VAL A 12 0.38 22.00 17.47
C VAL A 12 -0.53 23.17 17.83
N ARG A 13 0.01 24.19 18.51
CA ARG A 13 -0.75 25.40 18.88
C ARG A 13 -0.98 26.31 17.67
N GLN A 14 -2.01 27.15 17.76
CA GLN A 14 -2.31 28.18 16.75
C GLN A 14 -1.07 29.05 16.47
N ASN A 15 -0.91 29.48 15.22
CA ASN A 15 0.20 30.31 14.74
C ASN A 15 1.61 29.69 14.90
N THR A 16 1.72 28.37 15.15
CA THR A 16 3.01 27.68 15.22
C THR A 16 3.49 27.31 13.81
N ARG A 17 4.69 27.76 13.43
CA ARG A 17 5.35 27.37 12.18
C ARG A 17 6.46 26.37 12.47
N ILE A 18 6.24 25.11 12.14
CA ILE A 18 7.23 24.04 12.33
C ILE A 18 8.30 24.14 11.22
N PRO A 19 9.59 24.32 11.55
CA PRO A 19 10.67 24.45 10.57
C PRO A 19 10.90 23.20 9.71
N CYS A 20 11.63 23.39 8.61
CA CYS A 20 11.92 22.34 7.64
C CYS A 20 12.78 21.23 8.26
N GLY A 21 12.45 19.97 7.97
CA GLY A 21 13.23 18.81 8.41
C GLY A 21 13.16 18.54 9.92
N GLU A 22 12.18 19.08 10.64
CA GLU A 22 12.05 18.89 12.10
C GLU A 22 10.92 17.93 12.48
N VAL A 23 11.17 17.17 13.54
CA VAL A 23 10.18 16.33 14.22
C VAL A 23 9.74 17.05 15.49
N TRP A 24 8.43 17.23 15.64
CA TRP A 24 7.83 17.84 16.82
C TRP A 24 6.85 16.89 17.50
N GLU A 25 6.90 16.82 18.83
CA GLU A 25 6.06 15.91 19.64
C GLU A 25 5.51 16.55 20.92
N GLY A 26 4.50 15.91 21.52
CA GLY A 26 3.95 16.29 22.83
C GLY A 26 2.78 17.28 22.79
N ASN A 27 2.23 17.58 23.97
CA ASN A 27 1.11 18.52 24.14
C ASN A 27 1.48 19.59 25.20
N PRO A 28 1.88 20.81 24.81
CA PRO A 28 1.98 21.30 23.43
C PRO A 28 3.20 20.75 22.68
N ALA A 29 3.12 20.70 21.36
CA ALA A 29 4.18 20.17 20.50
C ALA A 29 5.47 20.99 20.63
N LYS A 30 6.60 20.32 20.79
CA LYS A 30 7.94 20.93 20.88
C LYS A 30 8.91 20.20 19.97
N PHE A 31 9.99 20.89 19.58
CA PHE A 31 11.09 20.29 18.84
C PHE A 31 11.68 19.09 19.59
N LEU A 32 11.78 17.96 18.90
CA LEU A 32 12.43 16.75 19.39
C LEU A 32 13.80 16.57 18.75
N ARG A 33 13.82 16.48 17.41
CA ARG A 33 15.04 16.23 16.61
C ARG A 33 14.83 16.63 15.15
N LYS A 34 15.91 16.57 14.37
CA LYS A 34 15.85 16.65 12.90
C LYS A 34 15.52 15.28 12.29
N LEU A 35 14.84 15.28 11.15
CA LEU A 35 14.65 14.11 10.30
C LEU A 35 15.96 13.74 9.61
N THR A 36 16.20 12.44 9.46
CA THR A 36 17.31 11.94 8.65
C THR A 36 16.92 11.87 7.17
N GLU A 37 17.91 11.76 6.28
CA GLU A 37 17.67 11.68 4.84
C GLU A 37 16.90 10.41 4.46
N GLU A 38 17.18 9.30 5.15
CA GLU A 38 16.49 8.02 4.95
C GLU A 38 15.01 8.13 5.33
N GLU A 39 14.70 8.84 6.43
CA GLU A 39 13.33 9.07 6.85
C GLU A 39 12.58 9.96 5.84
N ILE A 40 13.24 10.98 5.28
CA ILE A 40 12.65 11.84 4.25
C ILE A 40 12.35 11.04 2.97
N ALA A 41 13.27 10.19 2.55
CA ALA A 41 13.07 9.29 1.41
C ALA A 41 11.92 8.30 1.70
N PHE A 42 11.87 7.74 2.90
CA PHE A 42 10.82 6.82 3.32
C PHE A 42 9.43 7.48 3.34
N ILE A 43 9.31 8.74 3.80
CA ILE A 43 8.04 9.47 3.75
C ILE A 43 7.54 9.62 2.30
N SER A 44 8.45 9.89 1.37
CA SER A 44 8.09 10.01 -0.06
C SER A 44 7.67 8.66 -0.65
N GLN A 45 8.41 7.60 -0.36
CA GLN A 45 8.07 6.24 -0.81
C GLN A 45 6.76 5.75 -0.20
N SER A 46 6.54 5.98 1.10
CA SER A 46 5.32 5.56 1.77
C SER A 46 4.09 6.27 1.21
N ALA A 47 4.18 7.55 0.83
CA ALA A 47 3.08 8.25 0.14
C ALA A 47 2.69 7.58 -1.17
N THR A 48 3.66 7.15 -2.00
CA THR A 48 3.40 6.37 -3.22
C THR A 48 2.76 5.01 -2.90
N ASN A 49 3.30 4.30 -1.91
CA ASN A 49 2.77 3.00 -1.50
C ASN A 49 1.31 3.09 -1.02
N TYR A 50 1.00 4.07 -0.17
CA TYR A 50 -0.36 4.29 0.30
C TYR A 50 -1.31 4.70 -0.82
N SER A 51 -0.84 5.48 -1.80
CA SER A 51 -1.65 5.87 -2.96
C SER A 51 -2.00 4.65 -3.82
N ASN A 52 -1.03 3.77 -4.08
CA ASN A 52 -1.28 2.52 -4.80
C ASN A 52 -2.25 1.62 -4.03
N LEU A 53 -2.03 1.45 -2.72
CA LEU A 53 -2.90 0.65 -1.87
C LEU A 53 -4.34 1.21 -1.87
N ALA A 54 -4.51 2.53 -1.76
CA ALA A 54 -5.81 3.18 -1.80
C ALA A 54 -6.55 2.92 -3.13
N GLN A 55 -5.86 2.94 -4.27
CA GLN A 55 -6.46 2.62 -5.57
C GLN A 55 -6.99 1.18 -5.63
N VAL A 56 -6.25 0.24 -5.06
CA VAL A 56 -6.64 -1.18 -5.00
C VAL A 56 -7.87 -1.36 -4.14
N HIS A 57 -7.87 -0.76 -2.94
CA HIS A 57 -9.05 -0.79 -2.07
C HIS A 57 -10.26 -0.11 -2.72
N ALA A 58 -10.05 1.00 -3.45
CA ALA A 58 -11.13 1.67 -4.15
C ALA A 58 -11.75 0.77 -5.23
N ALA A 59 -10.93 0.06 -6.02
CA ALA A 59 -11.40 -0.87 -7.03
C ALA A 59 -12.13 -2.07 -6.42
N GLU A 60 -11.59 -2.66 -5.35
CA GLU A 60 -12.23 -3.79 -4.66
C GLU A 60 -13.58 -3.40 -4.04
N ASN A 61 -13.62 -2.26 -3.35
CA ASN A 61 -14.83 -1.80 -2.65
C ASN A 61 -15.92 -1.29 -3.60
N ALA A 62 -15.59 -1.03 -4.88
CA ALA A 62 -16.54 -0.57 -5.89
C ALA A 62 -17.26 -1.72 -6.61
N LYS A 63 -16.86 -2.99 -6.39
CA LYS A 63 -17.44 -4.16 -7.05
C LYS A 63 -18.90 -4.38 -6.65
N SER A 64 -19.71 -4.80 -7.61
CA SER A 64 -21.09 -5.23 -7.38
C SER A 64 -21.16 -6.60 -6.72
N PHE A 65 -22.32 -6.95 -6.17
CA PHE A 65 -22.55 -8.26 -5.54
C PHE A 65 -22.26 -9.42 -6.50
N ASP A 66 -22.71 -9.34 -7.75
CA ASP A 66 -22.55 -10.41 -8.74
C ASP A 66 -21.08 -10.64 -9.08
N GLU A 67 -20.30 -9.56 -9.24
CA GLU A 67 -18.85 -9.63 -9.48
C GLU A 67 -18.11 -10.26 -8.29
N ILE A 68 -18.50 -9.89 -7.06
CA ILE A 68 -17.92 -10.44 -5.83
C ILE A 68 -18.19 -11.95 -5.73
N GLU A 69 -19.42 -12.40 -5.99
CA GLU A 69 -19.75 -13.81 -5.95
C GLU A 69 -19.05 -14.60 -7.06
N PHE A 70 -18.98 -14.07 -8.27
CA PHE A 70 -18.23 -14.67 -9.38
C PHE A 70 -16.75 -14.84 -9.02
N GLU A 71 -16.12 -13.79 -8.49
CA GLU A 71 -14.72 -13.82 -8.09
C GLU A 71 -14.46 -14.82 -6.95
N LYS A 72 -15.35 -14.90 -5.94
CA LYS A 72 -15.25 -15.91 -4.88
C LYS A 72 -15.30 -17.33 -5.44
N VAL A 73 -16.21 -17.59 -6.39
CA VAL A 73 -16.32 -18.90 -7.05
C VAL A 73 -15.05 -19.22 -7.82
N LEU A 74 -14.48 -18.25 -8.56
CA LEU A 74 -13.19 -18.41 -9.22
C LEU A 74 -12.09 -18.72 -8.21
N ARG A 75 -11.91 -17.90 -7.17
CA ARG A 75 -10.89 -18.14 -6.13
C ARG A 75 -11.02 -19.54 -5.53
N LYS A 76 -12.24 -20.01 -5.26
CA LYS A 76 -12.49 -21.38 -4.75
C LYS A 76 -12.11 -22.46 -5.77
N LYS A 77 -12.43 -22.27 -7.05
CA LYS A 77 -12.11 -23.22 -8.14
C LYS A 77 -10.59 -23.37 -8.33
N PHE A 78 -9.84 -22.29 -8.17
CA PHE A 78 -8.39 -22.26 -8.39
C PHE A 78 -7.55 -22.46 -7.11
N ALA A 79 -8.16 -22.43 -5.91
CA ALA A 79 -7.45 -22.62 -4.64
C ALA A 79 -6.94 -24.05 -4.42
N HIS A 80 -7.62 -25.06 -4.97
CA HIS A 80 -7.19 -26.46 -4.88
C HIS A 80 -6.40 -26.82 -6.14
N ARG A 81 -5.09 -26.51 -6.12
CA ARG A 81 -4.12 -27.05 -7.08
C ARG A 81 -3.67 -28.42 -6.59
N ASP A 82 -4.25 -29.47 -7.14
CA ASP A 82 -3.58 -30.77 -7.13
C ASP A 82 -2.62 -30.79 -8.32
N GLU A 83 -1.41 -30.29 -8.07
CA GLU A 83 -0.36 -30.10 -9.08
C GLU A 83 0.09 -31.44 -9.69
N GLU A 84 -0.02 -32.53 -8.91
CA GLU A 84 0.29 -33.89 -9.35
C GLU A 84 -0.80 -34.43 -10.26
N TYR A 85 -2.08 -34.21 -9.93
CA TYR A 85 -3.23 -34.58 -10.78
C TYR A 85 -3.27 -33.80 -12.10
N ASP A 86 -3.06 -32.49 -12.06
CA ASP A 86 -3.05 -31.65 -13.26
C ASP A 86 -1.85 -31.99 -14.18
N SER A 87 -0.68 -32.33 -13.61
CA SER A 87 0.49 -32.80 -14.37
C SER A 87 0.27 -34.17 -15.01
N MET A 88 -0.39 -35.10 -14.31
CA MET A 88 -0.74 -36.43 -14.84
C MET A 88 -1.69 -36.34 -16.05
N LEU A 89 -2.55 -35.31 -16.08
CA LEU A 89 -3.45 -35.03 -17.20
C LEU A 89 -2.84 -34.10 -18.27
N GLY A 90 -1.63 -33.57 -18.07
CA GLY A 90 -0.98 -32.62 -18.97
C GLY A 90 -1.72 -31.27 -19.07
N VAL A 91 -2.47 -30.89 -18.04
CA VAL A 91 -3.29 -29.67 -18.02
C VAL A 91 -2.53 -28.55 -17.32
N VAL A 92 -2.23 -27.47 -18.04
CA VAL A 92 -1.72 -26.23 -17.46
C VAL A 92 -2.88 -25.28 -17.23
N ARG A 93 -3.16 -24.94 -15.96
CA ARG A 93 -4.19 -23.96 -15.60
C ARG A 93 -3.55 -22.59 -15.37
N GLU A 94 -3.84 -21.64 -16.25
CA GLU A 94 -3.46 -20.24 -16.07
C GLU A 94 -4.34 -19.56 -15.01
N THR A 95 -3.77 -18.61 -14.28
CA THR A 95 -4.52 -17.80 -13.33
C THR A 95 -5.43 -16.85 -14.12
N PRO A 96 -6.76 -16.86 -13.86
CA PRO A 96 -7.68 -15.96 -14.55
C PRO A 96 -7.27 -14.50 -14.39
N PRO A 97 -7.45 -13.65 -15.42
CA PRO A 97 -7.08 -12.24 -15.38
C PRO A 97 -7.77 -11.48 -14.24
N GLU A 98 -8.97 -11.91 -13.84
CA GLU A 98 -9.74 -11.34 -12.73
C GLU A 98 -9.07 -11.55 -11.36
N LEU A 99 -8.14 -12.51 -11.24
CA LEU A 99 -7.41 -12.83 -10.02
C LEU A 99 -5.96 -12.30 -10.02
N ILE A 100 -5.53 -11.63 -11.10
CA ILE A 100 -4.19 -11.06 -11.20
C ILE A 100 -4.14 -9.74 -10.43
N LEU A 101 -3.23 -9.64 -9.47
CA LEU A 101 -2.98 -8.39 -8.76
C LEU A 101 -2.31 -7.38 -9.70
N PRO A 102 -2.71 -6.10 -9.65
CA PRO A 102 -2.07 -5.08 -10.46
C PRO A 102 -0.59 -4.90 -10.07
N ASP A 103 0.25 -4.62 -11.07
CA ASP A 103 1.71 -4.60 -10.94
C ASP A 103 2.22 -3.55 -9.92
N ASN A 104 1.41 -2.52 -9.62
CA ASN A 104 1.72 -1.46 -8.66
C ASN A 104 1.68 -1.92 -7.18
N ILE A 105 1.19 -3.14 -6.90
CA ILE A 105 1.20 -3.77 -5.57
C ILE A 105 2.41 -4.71 -5.41
N LEU A 106 2.94 -5.23 -6.52
CA LEU A 106 3.98 -6.25 -6.49
C LEU A 106 5.34 -5.59 -6.18
N PRO A 107 6.03 -5.98 -5.08
CA PRO A 107 7.24 -5.30 -4.62
C PRO A 107 8.38 -5.36 -5.65
N ASP A 108 8.43 -6.38 -6.50
CA ASP A 108 9.50 -6.58 -7.50
C ASP A 108 9.23 -5.88 -8.85
N LYS A 109 8.03 -5.31 -9.05
CA LYS A 109 7.63 -4.64 -10.30
C LYS A 109 7.31 -3.16 -10.15
N ALA A 110 7.36 -2.63 -8.93
CA ALA A 110 7.24 -1.19 -8.71
C ALA A 110 8.34 -0.45 -9.50
N PRO A 111 8.02 0.60 -10.27
CA PRO A 111 9.03 1.37 -10.99
C PRO A 111 10.01 1.94 -9.95
N LYS A 112 11.30 1.60 -10.10
CA LYS A 112 12.36 2.22 -9.32
C LYS A 112 12.31 3.72 -9.60
N ALA A 113 12.06 4.51 -8.57
CA ALA A 113 12.14 5.96 -8.65
C ALA A 113 13.54 6.33 -9.20
N SER A 114 13.55 7.00 -10.35
CA SER A 114 14.75 7.56 -10.99
C SER A 114 15.10 8.91 -10.38
#